data_AF-A0A7S3STC5-F1
#
_entry.id   AF-A0A7S3STC5-F1
#
_cell.length_a   1.000
_cell.length_b   1.000
_cell.length_c   1.000
_cell.angle_alpha   90.00
_cell.angle_beta   90.00
_cell.angle_gamma   90.00
#
_symmetry.space_group_name_H-M   'P 1'
#
loop_
_entity.id
_entity.type
_entity.pdbx_description
1 polymer ?
#
loop_
_entity_poly.entity_id
_entity_poly.type
_entity_poly.pdbx_seq_one_letter_code
_entity_poly.pdbx_strand_id
1 'polypeptide(L)'
;AVVTLRDIRVREAILRAGHEVLIQNIKAQMKPHTDKDTKAEVPTDIFIAWGRQVEKTTPLSERDLLKFFEAKHSELIQAWSAEAEEKVREAQAVQERDRQQKLLEEQQRQHAELREREEQRRKEEEEERRRQVE
;
A
#
# COMPACT_ATOMS: atom_id res chain seq x y z
N ALA A 1 21.80 -24.69 1.65
CA ALA A 1 20.71 -24.94 0.68
C ALA A 1 20.47 -23.69 -0.16
N VAL A 2 19.77 -23.81 -1.28
CA VAL A 2 19.30 -22.67 -2.10
C VAL A 2 17.79 -22.77 -2.19
N VAL A 3 17.10 -21.65 -1.98
CA VAL A 3 15.65 -21.53 -2.14
C VAL A 3 15.39 -20.55 -3.28
N THR A 4 14.67 -21.00 -4.29
CA THR A 4 14.27 -20.18 -5.45
C THR A 4 12.85 -19.70 -5.27
N LEU A 5 12.67 -18.38 -5.34
CA LEU A 5 11.39 -17.71 -5.19
C LEU A 5 10.85 -17.28 -6.56
N ARG A 6 9.53 -17.29 -6.71
CA ARG A 6 8.88 -16.91 -7.97
C ARG A 6 8.93 -15.41 -8.25
N ASP A 7 8.77 -14.59 -7.21
CA ASP A 7 8.75 -13.13 -7.32
C ASP A 7 9.99 -12.53 -6.66
N ILE A 8 10.75 -11.76 -7.44
CA ILE A 8 11.94 -11.03 -6.99
C ILE A 8 11.59 -10.07 -5.85
N ARG A 9 10.40 -9.46 -5.87
CA ARG A 9 9.98 -8.52 -4.83
C ARG A 9 9.83 -9.21 -3.47
N VAL A 10 9.34 -10.46 -3.47
CA VAL A 10 9.21 -11.26 -2.24
C VAL A 10 10.61 -11.61 -1.71
N ARG A 11 11.51 -12.00 -2.60
CA ARG A 11 12.92 -12.23 -2.25
C ARG A 11 13.56 -11.01 -1.59
N GLU A 12 13.43 -9.83 -2.20
CA GLU A 12 13.94 -8.57 -1.66
C GLU A 12 13.30 -8.22 -0.31
N ALA A 13 12.00 -8.45 -0.15
CA ALA A 13 11.31 -8.19 1.09
C ALA A 13 11.79 -9.10 2.23
N ILE A 14 12.01 -10.38 1.95
CA ILE A 14 12.54 -11.34 2.92
C ILE A 14 13.94 -10.95 3.39
N LEU A 15 14.84 -10.60 2.47
CA LEU A 15 16.22 -10.20 2.83
C LEU A 15 16.27 -8.84 3.55
N ARG A 16 15.38 -7.91 3.21
CA ARG A 16 15.25 -6.64 3.94
C ARG A 16 14.71 -6.83 5.36
N ALA A 17 13.86 -7.82 5.59
CA ALA A 17 13.35 -8.13 6.93
C ALA A 17 14.45 -8.68 7.85
N GLY A 18 15.47 -9.34 7.29
CA GLY A 18 16.64 -9.79 8.03
C GLY A 18 17.46 -10.85 7.30
N HIS A 19 18.65 -11.10 7.84
CA HIS A 19 19.59 -12.11 7.32
C HIS A 19 19.72 -13.34 8.23
N GLU A 20 19.08 -13.35 9.40
CA GLU A 20 19.03 -14.51 10.29
C GLU A 20 17.56 -14.87 10.55
N VAL A 21 17.23 -16.15 10.41
CA VAL A 21 15.90 -16.70 10.69
C VAL A 21 16.01 -17.93 11.57
N LEU A 22 14.93 -18.21 12.30
CA LEU A 22 14.82 -19.40 13.12
C LEU A 22 13.78 -20.32 12.49
N ILE A 23 14.24 -21.47 11.99
CA ILE A 23 13.40 -22.50 11.34
C ILE A 23 13.48 -23.75 12.20
N GLN A 24 12.35 -24.20 12.77
CA GLN A 24 12.32 -25.38 13.66
C GLN A 24 13.36 -25.30 14.79
N ASN A 25 13.52 -24.12 15.41
CA ASN A 25 14.52 -23.85 16.45
C ASN A 25 15.99 -23.91 16.02
N ILE A 26 16.25 -24.04 14.71
CA ILE A 26 17.58 -23.97 14.10
C ILE A 26 17.77 -22.56 13.54
N LYS A 27 18.86 -21.91 13.95
CA LYS A 27 19.28 -20.62 13.40
C LYS A 27 19.87 -20.81 12.01
N ALA A 28 19.29 -20.17 11.02
CA ALA A 28 19.76 -20.16 9.64
C ALA A 28 20.08 -18.72 9.19
N GLN A 29 21.20 -18.58 8.50
CA GLN A 29 21.64 -17.36 7.85
C GLN A 29 21.16 -17.36 6.39
N MET A 30 20.62 -16.24 5.95
CA MET A 30 20.12 -15.99 4.61
C MET A 30 21.00 -14.96 3.92
N LYS A 31 21.36 -15.22 2.66
CA LYS A 31 22.13 -14.30 1.82
C LYS A 31 21.64 -14.35 0.38
N PRO A 32 21.86 -13.27 -0.40
CA PRO A 32 21.79 -13.35 -1.85
C PRO A 32 22.56 -14.56 -2.40
N HIS A 33 21.93 -15.32 -3.29
CA HIS A 33 22.64 -16.35 -4.02
C HIS A 33 23.41 -15.71 -5.18
N THR A 34 24.68 -16.10 -5.32
CA THR A 34 25.54 -15.66 -6.42
C THR A 34 25.91 -16.87 -7.26
N ASP A 35 25.68 -16.77 -8.56
CA ASP A 35 26.07 -17.79 -9.51
C ASP A 35 27.61 -17.94 -9.53
N LYS A 36 28.08 -19.17 -9.54
CA LYS A 36 29.51 -19.45 -9.34
C LYS A 36 30.35 -19.11 -10.55
N ASP A 37 29.79 -19.18 -11.74
CA ASP A 37 30.51 -19.00 -13.00
C ASP A 37 30.53 -17.54 -13.41
N THR A 38 29.37 -16.88 -13.37
CA THR A 38 29.20 -15.48 -13.76
C THR A 38 29.55 -14.49 -12.66
N LYS A 39 29.62 -14.95 -11.40
CA LYS A 39 29.71 -14.09 -10.20
C LYS A 39 28.56 -13.08 -10.07
N ALA A 40 27.48 -13.28 -10.83
CA ALA A 40 26.30 -12.43 -10.77
C ALA A 40 25.32 -12.92 -9.71
N GLU A 41 24.61 -11.98 -9.10
CA GLU A 41 23.51 -12.31 -8.19
C GLU A 41 22.34 -12.94 -8.95
N VAL A 42 21.79 -14.03 -8.40
CA VAL A 42 20.57 -14.65 -8.92
C VAL A 42 19.40 -14.03 -8.17
N PRO A 43 18.60 -13.15 -8.82
CA PRO A 43 17.65 -12.27 -8.11
C PRO A 43 16.46 -13.02 -7.51
N THR A 44 16.21 -14.26 -7.95
CA THR A 44 15.15 -15.12 -7.43
C THR A 44 15.61 -15.99 -6.26
N ASP A 45 16.92 -16.10 -6.04
CA ASP A 45 17.47 -17.13 -5.18
C ASP A 45 18.00 -16.54 -3.86
N ILE A 46 17.80 -17.33 -2.81
CA ILE A 46 18.36 -17.07 -1.49
C ILE A 46 19.20 -18.29 -1.09
N PHE A 47 20.45 -18.03 -0.72
CA PHE A 47 21.33 -19.02 -0.11
C PHE A 47 21.07 -19.09 1.39
N ILE A 48 20.86 -20.30 1.91
CA ILE A 48 20.55 -20.58 3.31
C ILE A 48 21.63 -21.47 3.92
N ALA A 49 22.21 -21.04 5.05
CA ALA A 49 23.23 -21.78 5.79
C ALA A 49 22.91 -21.84 7.29
N TRP A 50 22.97 -23.01 7.92
CA TRP A 50 22.62 -23.19 9.34
C TRP A 50 23.73 -23.82 10.19
N GLY A 51 24.97 -23.79 9.67
CA GLY A 51 26.17 -24.22 10.39
C GLY A 51 26.48 -25.71 10.23
N ARG A 52 27.75 -26.01 9.92
CA ARG A 52 28.25 -27.34 9.57
C ARG A 52 28.00 -28.42 10.63
N GLN A 53 27.96 -28.04 11.91
CA GLN A 53 27.72 -29.00 13.00
C GLN A 53 26.23 -29.37 13.08
N VAL A 54 25.34 -28.39 12.97
CA VAL A 54 23.89 -28.60 12.96
C VAL A 54 23.46 -29.35 11.70
N GLU A 55 24.07 -29.07 10.55
CA GLU A 55 23.88 -29.84 9.32
C GLU A 55 24.12 -31.34 9.50
N LYS A 56 25.04 -31.74 10.40
CA LYS A 56 25.35 -33.15 10.66
C LYS A 56 24.40 -33.80 11.66
N THR A 57 23.97 -33.08 12.69
CA THR A 57 23.20 -33.65 13.80
C THR A 57 21.69 -33.50 13.61
N THR A 58 21.26 -32.42 12.97
CA THR A 58 19.84 -32.04 12.84
C THR A 58 19.67 -31.21 11.55
N PRO A 59 19.75 -31.84 10.38
CA PRO A 59 19.61 -31.12 9.12
C PRO A 59 18.20 -30.54 8.99
N LEU A 60 18.10 -29.31 8.48
CA LEU A 60 16.83 -28.75 8.05
C LEU A 60 16.32 -29.53 6.84
N SER A 61 15.09 -30.03 6.93
CA SER A 61 14.46 -30.73 5.81
C SER A 61 14.01 -29.75 4.74
N GLU A 62 14.00 -30.19 3.49
CA GLU A 62 13.47 -29.40 2.36
C GLU A 62 12.03 -28.94 2.64
N ARG A 63 11.21 -29.82 3.22
CA ARG A 63 9.82 -29.53 3.57
C ARG A 63 9.71 -28.42 4.63
N ASP A 64 10.62 -28.37 5.60
CA ASP A 64 10.61 -27.31 6.62
C ASP A 64 11.00 -25.96 6.02
N LEU A 65 12.01 -25.95 5.14
CA LEU A 65 12.40 -24.76 4.38
C LEU A 65 11.22 -24.27 3.53
N LEU A 66 10.60 -25.16 2.76
CA LEU A 66 9.47 -24.83 1.90
C LEU A 66 8.32 -24.23 2.72
N LYS A 67 7.91 -24.90 3.80
CA LYS A 67 6.83 -24.42 4.66
C LYS A 67 7.12 -23.05 5.25
N PHE A 68 8.35 -22.79 5.68
CA PHE A 68 8.75 -21.49 6.21
C PHE A 68 8.67 -20.39 5.16
N PHE A 69 9.24 -20.61 3.98
CA PHE A 69 9.26 -19.60 2.92
C PHE A 69 7.91 -19.40 2.24
N GLU A 70 7.07 -20.44 2.13
CA GLU A 70 5.68 -20.31 1.69
C GLU A 70 4.86 -19.46 2.66
N ALA A 71 5.01 -19.67 3.97
CA ALA A 71 4.34 -18.85 4.97
C ALA A 71 4.78 -17.39 4.85
N LYS A 72 6.09 -17.12 4.73
CA LYS A 72 6.62 -15.76 4.53
C LYS A 72 6.11 -15.11 3.25
N HIS A 73 6.05 -15.87 2.15
CA HIS A 73 5.48 -15.40 0.90
C HIS A 73 4.01 -15.01 1.08
N SER A 74 3.18 -15.87 1.66
CA SER A 74 1.76 -15.58 1.89
C SER A 74 1.55 -14.37 2.81
N GLU A 75 2.31 -14.25 3.90
CA GLU A 75 2.27 -13.09 4.81
C GLU A 75 2.55 -11.77 4.06
N LEU A 76 3.60 -11.76 3.23
CA LEU A 76 3.99 -10.57 2.47
C LEU A 76 2.94 -10.18 1.43
N ILE A 77 2.41 -11.16 0.68
CA ILE A 77 1.39 -10.90 -0.34
C ILE A 77 0.09 -10.39 0.31
N GLN A 78 -0.32 -10.98 1.44
CA GLN A 78 -1.51 -10.52 2.17
C GLN A 78 -1.32 -9.10 2.70
N ALA A 79 -0.16 -8.79 3.28
CA ALA A 79 0.14 -7.45 3.78
C ALA A 79 0.08 -6.39 2.66
N TRP A 80 0.66 -6.69 1.49
CA TRP A 80 0.62 -5.77 0.35
C TRP A 80 -0.78 -5.60 -0.24
N SER A 81 -1.60 -6.66 -0.26
CA SER A 81 -2.99 -6.56 -0.71
C SER A 81 -3.80 -5.68 0.23
N ALA A 82 -3.66 -5.87 1.54
CA ALA A 82 -4.35 -5.08 2.55
C ALA A 82 -3.95 -3.59 2.48
N GLU A 83 -2.66 -3.29 2.35
CA GLU A 83 -2.17 -1.91 2.20
C GLU A 83 -2.69 -1.27 0.91
N ALA A 84 -2.77 -2.02 -0.20
CA ALA A 84 -3.32 -1.52 -1.45
C ALA A 84 -4.82 -1.22 -1.35
N GLU A 85 -5.59 -2.11 -0.72
CA GLU A 85 -7.02 -1.92 -0.49
C GLU A 85 -7.31 -0.72 0.41
N GLU A 86 -6.51 -0.52 1.46
CA GLU A 86 -6.62 0.63 2.36
C GLU A 86 -6.37 1.94 1.62
N LYS A 87 -5.30 2.02 0.81
CA LYS A 87 -5.00 3.20 -0.02
C LYS A 87 -6.10 3.52 -1.02
N VAL A 88 -6.70 2.50 -1.64
CA VAL A 88 -7.84 2.69 -2.55
C VAL A 88 -9.04 3.26 -1.79
N ARG A 89 -9.34 2.72 -0.60
CA ARG A 89 -10.45 3.19 0.23
C ARG A 89 -10.23 4.64 0.70
N GLU A 90 -9.02 4.99 1.12
CA GLU A 90 -8.68 6.36 1.49
C GLU A 90 -8.84 7.33 0.32
N ALA A 91 -8.34 6.96 -0.86
CA ALA A 91 -8.48 7.77 -2.07
C ALA A 91 -9.96 7.98 -2.45
N GLN A 92 -10.79 6.95 -2.34
CA GLN A 92 -12.23 7.04 -2.57
C GLN A 92 -12.91 7.97 -1.55
N ALA A 93 -12.57 7.87 -0.26
CA ALA A 93 -13.13 8.71 0.78
C ALA A 93 -12.75 10.20 0.60
N VAL A 94 -11.50 10.47 0.18
CA VAL A 94 -11.06 11.84 -0.16
C VAL A 94 -11.82 12.36 -1.37
N GLN A 95 -11.92 11.55 -2.43
CA GLN A 95 -12.66 11.93 -3.64
C GLN A 95 -14.15 12.20 -3.35
N GLU A 96 -14.76 11.41 -2.49
CA GLU A 96 -16.16 11.59 -2.09
C GLU A 96 -16.34 12.88 -1.27
N ARG A 97 -15.45 13.15 -0.30
CA ARG A 97 -15.46 14.40 0.47
C ARG A 97 -15.31 15.63 -0.41
N ASP A 98 -14.37 15.61 -1.35
CA ASP A 98 -14.18 16.71 -2.31
C ASP A 98 -15.44 16.92 -3.16
N ARG A 99 -16.11 15.84 -3.57
CA ARG A 99 -17.36 15.92 -4.33
C ARG A 99 -18.49 16.51 -3.50
N GLN A 100 -18.64 16.07 -2.25
CA GLN A 100 -19.66 16.60 -1.32
C GLN A 100 -19.42 18.09 -1.03
N GLN A 101 -18.16 18.48 -0.82
CA GLN A 101 -17.81 19.87 -0.57
C GLN A 101 -18.10 20.77 -1.77
N LYS A 102 -17.78 20.32 -2.99
CA LYS A 102 -18.11 21.06 -4.22
C LYS A 102 -19.62 21.24 -4.41
N LEU A 103 -20.41 20.21 -4.13
CA LEU A 103 -21.88 20.28 -4.22
C LEU A 103 -22.45 21.28 -3.20
N LEU A 104 -21.93 21.29 -1.96
CA LEU A 104 -22.35 22.24 -0.94
C LEU A 104 -21.97 23.67 -1.31
N GLU A 105 -20.76 23.88 -1.82
CA GLU A 105 -20.30 25.19 -2.28
C GLU A 105 -21.15 25.69 -3.45
N GLU A 106 -21.49 24.82 -4.40
CA GLU A 106 -22.37 25.16 -5.52
C GLU A 106 -23.78 25.53 -5.05
N GLN A 107 -24.37 24.77 -4.13
CA GLN A 107 -25.67 25.11 -3.54
C GLN A 107 -25.64 26.45 -2.81
N GLN A 108 -24.57 26.73 -2.06
CA GLN A 108 -24.41 28.01 -1.36
C GLN A 108 -24.28 29.17 -2.35
N ARG A 109 -23.51 29.00 -3.44
CA ARG A 109 -23.39 29.99 -4.51
C ARG A 109 -24.74 30.29 -5.15
N GLN A 110 -25.49 29.25 -5.54
CA GLN A 110 -26.83 29.42 -6.12
C GLN A 110 -27.78 30.15 -5.17
N HIS A 111 -27.77 29.81 -3.87
CA HIS A 111 -28.63 30.47 -2.89
C HIS A 111 -28.22 31.92 -2.61
N ALA A 112 -26.91 32.24 -2.64
CA ALA A 112 -26.43 33.61 -2.54
C ALA A 112 -26.86 34.45 -3.74
N GLU A 113 -26.70 33.92 -4.96
CA GLU A 113 -27.10 34.59 -6.20
C GLU A 113 -28.61 34.86 -6.25
N LEU A 114 -29.44 33.91 -5.81
CA LEU A 114 -30.90 34.11 -5.73
C LEU A 114 -31.27 35.24 -4.76
N ARG A 115 -30.65 35.28 -3.57
CA ARG A 115 -30.89 36.34 -2.59
C ARG A 115 -30.47 37.70 -3.12
N GLU A 116 -29.31 37.80 -3.75
CA GLU A 116 -28.84 39.05 -4.35
C GLU A 116 -29.79 39.53 -5.44
N ARG A 117 -30.28 38.63 -6.29
CA ARG A 117 -31.26 38.95 -7.33
C ARG A 117 -32.60 39.41 -6.75
N GLU A 118 -33.09 38.78 -5.68
CA GLU A 118 -34.30 39.24 -4.99
C GLU A 118 -34.12 40.63 -4.35
N GLU A 119 -32.97 40.89 -3.74
CA GLU A 119 -32.64 42.20 -3.17
C GLU A 119 -32.55 43.30 -4.24
N GLN A 120 -31.94 43.01 -5.40
CA GLN A 120 -31.89 43.93 -6.53
C GLN A 120 -33.30 44.27 -7.02
N ARG A 121 -34.16 43.27 -7.23
CA ARG A 121 -35.56 43.51 -7.65
C ARG A 121 -36.34 44.37 -6.65
N ARG A 122 -36.16 44.12 -5.34
CA ARG A 122 -36.81 44.94 -4.30
C ARG A 122 -36.33 46.39 -4.32
N LYS A 123 -35.02 46.61 -4.52
CA LYS A 123 -34.45 47.97 -4.62
C LYS A 123 -34.97 48.70 -5.86
N GLU A 124 -35.01 48.04 -7.01
CA GLU A 124 -35.56 48.60 -8.25
C GLU A 124 -37.05 48.97 -8.08
N GLU A 125 -37.85 48.09 -7.49
CA GLU A 125 -39.27 48.35 -7.25
C GLU A 125 -39.50 49.50 -6.24
N GLU A 126 -38.65 49.62 -5.22
CA GLU A 126 -38.69 50.76 -4.29
C GLU A 126 -38.27 52.07 -4.96
N GLU A 127 -37.25 52.04 -5.83
CA GLU A 127 -36.78 53.22 -6.57
C GLU A 127 -37.83 53.70 -7.60
N GLU A 128 -38.46 52.78 -8.33
CA GLU A 128 -39.59 53.12 -9.23
C GLU A 128 -40.77 53.73 -8.47
N ARG A 129 -41.11 53.17 -7.29
CA ARG A 129 -42.17 53.75 -6.43
C ARG A 129 -41.83 55.17 -5.98
N ARG A 130 -40.57 55.44 -5.61
CA ARG A 130 -40.15 56.81 -5.24
C ARG A 130 -40.28 57.79 -6.40
N ARG A 131 -39.89 57.38 -7.61
CA ARG A 131 -39.99 58.21 -8.83
C ARG A 131 -41.42 58.51 -9.28
N GLN A 132 -42.41 57.70 -8.91
CA GLN A 132 -43.82 57.93 -9.26
C GLN A 132 -44.56 58.87 -8.28
N VAL A 133 -43.97 59.16 -7.11
CA VAL A 133 -44.59 59.97 -6.03
C VAL A 133 -44.06 61.41 -6.03
N GLU A 134 -42.98 61.69 -6.76
CA GLU A 134 -42.35 63.01 -6.95
C GLU A 134 -42.84 63.69 -8.24
#